data_AF-A0A661I3C3-F1
#
_entry.id   AF-A0A661I3C3-F1
#
_cell.length_a   1.000
_cell.length_b   1.000
_cell.length_c   1.000
_cell.angle_alpha   90.00
_cell.angle_beta   90.00
_cell.angle_gamma   90.00
#
_symmetry.space_group_name_H-M   'P 1'
#
loop_
_entity.id
_entity.type
_entity.pdbx_description
1 polymer ?
#
loop_
_entity_poly.entity_id
_entity_poly.type
_entity_poly.pdbx_seq_one_letter_code
_entity_poly.pdbx_strand_id
1 'polypeptide(L)'
;MILKALLITSLTLSSLFAITGQEIAQKVHDRDEGDNSTANMKMILIDKNGKKRVRDLKKFTKEKGKDTLKLMFFLTPADVKNTAFLTHDFEDSDKDDDQWLYLPELQKVKRIVSSDKSSSFMGSDFTYSDMTDRNL
;
A
#
# COMPACT_ATOMS: atom_id res chain seq x y z
N MET A 1 -39.15 21.03 30.28
CA MET A 1 -37.72 21.41 30.28
C MET A 1 -36.81 20.27 30.69
N ILE A 2 -37.11 19.53 31.77
CA ILE A 2 -36.27 18.43 32.31
C ILE A 2 -36.01 17.30 31.28
N LEU A 3 -37.03 16.85 30.55
CA LEU A 3 -36.88 15.78 29.56
C LEU A 3 -35.99 16.17 28.36
N LYS A 4 -36.03 17.45 27.94
CA LYS A 4 -35.15 17.97 26.88
C LYS A 4 -33.70 18.09 27.36
N ALA A 5 -33.50 18.51 28.60
CA ALA A 5 -32.18 18.56 29.20
C ALA A 5 -31.57 17.15 29.28
N LEU A 6 -32.33 16.16 29.75
CA LEU A 6 -31.88 14.76 29.85
C LEU A 6 -31.49 14.16 28.48
N LEU A 7 -32.25 14.49 27.42
CA LEU A 7 -31.96 14.02 26.07
C LEU A 7 -30.68 14.65 25.50
N ILE A 8 -30.44 15.94 25.74
CA ILE A 8 -29.22 16.65 25.30
C ILE A 8 -28.00 16.15 26.08
N THR A 9 -28.14 15.88 27.39
CA THR A 9 -27.07 15.31 28.20
C THR A 9 -26.74 13.88 27.76
N SER A 10 -27.73 13.06 27.41
CA SER A 10 -27.51 11.71 26.88
C SER A 10 -26.78 11.71 25.53
N LEU A 11 -27.15 12.63 24.63
CA LEU A 11 -26.54 12.72 23.30
C LEU A 11 -25.06 13.17 23.36
N THR A 12 -24.74 14.09 24.27
CA THR A 12 -23.38 14.59 24.48
C THR A 12 -22.49 13.59 25.21
N LEU A 13 -23.04 12.79 26.13
CA LEU A 13 -22.29 11.73 26.82
C LEU A 13 -21.92 10.56 25.88
N SER A 14 -22.75 10.29 24.87
CA SER A 14 -22.48 9.27 23.85
C SER A 14 -21.24 9.60 23.01
N SER A 15 -21.01 10.89 22.72
CA SER A 15 -19.87 11.36 21.94
C SER A 15 -18.53 11.20 22.68
N LEU A 16 -18.54 11.22 24.02
CA LEU A 16 -17.35 10.99 24.86
C LEU A 16 -16.84 9.54 24.82
N PHE A 17 -17.69 8.59 24.42
CA PHE A 17 -17.33 7.17 24.26
C PHE A 17 -17.14 6.76 22.78
N ALA A 18 -17.19 7.72 21.85
CA ALA A 18 -16.96 7.43 20.45
C ALA A 18 -15.45 7.28 20.19
N ILE A 19 -15.08 6.22 19.47
CA ILE A 19 -13.71 6.08 18.97
C ILE A 19 -13.39 7.17 17.95
N THR A 20 -12.21 7.77 18.06
CA THR A 20 -11.73 8.82 17.17
C THR A 20 -11.23 8.24 15.84
N GLY A 21 -11.14 9.09 14.82
CA GLY A 21 -10.57 8.70 13.52
C GLY A 21 -9.12 8.24 13.63
N GLN A 22 -8.33 8.87 14.51
CA GLN A 22 -6.95 8.47 14.77
C GLN A 22 -6.87 7.08 15.42
N GLU A 23 -7.72 6.80 16.41
CA GLU A 23 -7.75 5.47 17.04
C GLU A 23 -8.20 4.37 16.06
N ILE A 24 -9.12 4.67 15.13
CA ILE A 24 -9.47 3.74 14.07
C ILE A 24 -8.27 3.49 13.15
N ALA A 25 -7.60 4.56 12.68
CA ALA A 25 -6.44 4.44 11.82
C ALA A 25 -5.33 3.62 12.49
N GLN A 26 -5.04 3.92 13.77
CA GLN A 26 -4.04 3.17 14.54
C GLN A 26 -4.41 1.70 14.65
N LYS A 27 -5.67 1.35 14.92
CA LYS A 27 -6.11 -0.05 14.97
C LYS A 27 -6.01 -0.77 13.63
N VAL A 28 -6.15 -0.06 12.51
CA VAL A 28 -5.97 -0.62 11.17
C VAL A 28 -4.48 -0.87 10.91
N HIS A 29 -3.62 0.05 11.33
CA HIS A 29 -2.17 -0.05 11.20
C HIS A 29 -1.57 -1.14 12.09
N ASP A 30 -1.98 -1.21 13.37
CA ASP A 30 -1.51 -2.20 14.35
C ASP A 30 -2.08 -3.61 14.14
N ARG A 31 -2.85 -3.82 13.07
CA ARG A 31 -3.46 -5.12 12.80
C ARG A 31 -2.37 -6.12 12.44
N ASP A 32 -2.35 -7.25 13.13
CA ASP A 32 -1.46 -8.36 12.81
C ASP A 32 -1.72 -8.90 11.39
N GLU A 33 -0.70 -8.78 10.51
CA GLU A 33 -0.70 -9.32 9.15
C GLU A 33 0.19 -10.57 8.99
N GLY A 34 0.83 -11.00 10.09
CA GLY A 34 1.81 -12.09 10.14
C GLY A 34 3.19 -11.74 9.61
N ASP A 35 4.20 -12.54 10.00
CA ASP A 35 5.61 -12.24 9.71
C ASP A 35 5.98 -12.33 8.22
N ASN A 36 5.28 -13.16 7.45
CA ASN A 36 5.56 -13.37 6.03
C ASN A 36 4.26 -13.67 5.29
N SER A 37 4.11 -13.11 4.10
CA SER A 37 2.98 -13.43 3.23
C SER A 37 3.41 -13.67 1.78
N THR A 38 2.62 -14.46 1.07
CA THR A 38 2.78 -14.67 -0.37
C THR A 38 1.43 -14.53 -1.04
N ALA A 39 1.37 -13.78 -2.14
CA ALA A 39 0.14 -13.58 -2.89
C ALA A 39 0.36 -13.81 -4.39
N ASN A 40 -0.54 -14.57 -5.02
CA ASN A 40 -0.69 -14.60 -6.47
C ASN A 40 -1.78 -13.59 -6.83
N MET A 41 -1.46 -12.63 -7.70
CA MET A 41 -2.32 -11.49 -8.00
C MET A 41 -2.58 -11.38 -9.49
N LYS A 42 -3.75 -10.87 -9.85
CA LYS A 42 -4.10 -10.51 -11.23
C LYS A 42 -4.43 -9.02 -11.28
N MET A 43 -3.62 -8.25 -11.99
CA MET A 43 -3.82 -6.83 -12.21
C MET A 43 -4.49 -6.64 -13.57
N ILE A 44 -5.67 -6.02 -13.58
CA ILE A 44 -6.45 -5.77 -14.80
C ILE A 44 -6.52 -4.26 -15.01
N LEU A 45 -5.78 -3.76 -16.00
CA LEU A 45 -5.79 -2.35 -16.39
C LEU A 45 -6.86 -2.17 -17.47
N ILE A 46 -7.82 -1.28 -17.23
CA ILE A 46 -8.93 -1.01 -18.14
C ILE A 46 -8.80 0.43 -18.61
N ASP A 47 -8.67 0.65 -19.92
CA ASP A 47 -8.62 2.01 -20.46
C ASP A 47 -10.01 2.64 -20.61
N LYS A 48 -10.05 3.92 -20.99
CA LYS A 48 -11.29 4.68 -21.20
C LYS A 48 -12.24 4.08 -22.25
N ASN A 49 -11.73 3.23 -23.15
CA ASN A 49 -12.50 2.57 -24.20
C ASN A 49 -12.89 1.12 -23.80
N GLY A 50 -12.58 0.69 -22.56
CA GLY A 50 -12.86 -0.64 -22.04
C GLY A 50 -11.84 -1.71 -22.45
N LYS A 51 -10.74 -1.36 -23.13
CA LYS A 51 -9.70 -2.32 -23.49
C LYS A 51 -8.96 -2.76 -22.23
N LYS A 52 -8.78 -4.07 -22.09
CA LYS A 52 -8.13 -4.68 -20.93
C LYS A 52 -6.70 -5.10 -21.24
N ARG A 53 -5.79 -4.81 -20.31
CA ARG A 53 -4.46 -5.43 -20.20
C ARG A 53 -4.42 -6.20 -18.88
N VAL A 54 -4.07 -7.48 -18.94
CA VAL A 54 -4.06 -8.36 -17.76
C VAL A 54 -2.63 -8.77 -17.48
N ARG A 55 -2.21 -8.64 -16.22
CA ARG A 55 -0.90 -9.03 -15.73
C ARG A 55 -1.05 -9.96 -14.56
N ASP A 56 -0.32 -11.07 -14.56
CA ASP A 56 -0.22 -11.94 -13.39
C ASP A 56 1.07 -11.61 -12.63
N LEU A 57 0.94 -11.49 -11.31
CA LEU A 57 2.04 -11.11 -10.43
C LEU A 57 2.14 -12.08 -9.26
N LYS A 58 3.35 -12.19 -8.70
CA LYS A 58 3.58 -12.83 -7.41
C LYS A 58 4.21 -11.84 -6.46
N LYS A 59 3.62 -11.66 -5.29
CA LYS A 59 4.13 -10.81 -4.20
C LYS A 59 4.61 -11.69 -3.05
N PHE A 60 5.70 -11.27 -2.44
CA PHE A 60 6.20 -11.76 -1.17
C PHE A 60 6.34 -10.56 -0.24
N THR A 61 5.86 -10.69 0.99
CA THR A 61 6.10 -9.72 2.06
C THR A 61 6.80 -10.44 3.20
N LYS A 62 7.72 -9.74 3.86
CA LYS A 62 8.45 -10.23 5.03
C LYS A 62 8.71 -9.10 6.00
N GLU A 63 8.34 -9.32 7.25
CA GLU A 63 8.73 -8.46 8.36
C GLU A 63 10.22 -8.63 8.69
N LYS A 64 10.88 -7.49 8.94
CA LYS A 64 12.30 -7.39 9.27
C LYS A 64 12.47 -6.46 10.46
N GLY A 65 12.21 -6.98 11.66
CA GLY A 65 12.20 -6.17 12.86
C GLY A 65 10.95 -5.30 12.87
N LYS A 66 11.11 -3.99 12.74
CA LYS A 66 10.00 -3.05 12.56
C LYS A 66 9.75 -2.65 11.11
N ASP A 67 10.70 -2.97 10.22
CA ASP A 67 10.60 -2.63 8.81
C ASP A 67 9.93 -3.75 8.03
N THR A 68 9.37 -3.43 6.88
CA THR A 68 8.74 -4.41 5.98
C THR A 68 9.47 -4.49 4.65
N LEU A 69 9.76 -5.70 4.18
CA LEU A 69 10.33 -5.96 2.85
C LEU A 69 9.25 -6.53 1.94
N LYS A 70 9.06 -5.95 0.75
CA LYS A 70 8.13 -6.46 -0.27
C LYS A 70 8.85 -6.72 -1.57
N LEU A 71 8.63 -7.89 -2.15
CA LEU A 71 9.16 -8.28 -3.44
C LEU A 71 8.03 -8.73 -4.37
N MET A 72 7.95 -8.12 -5.54
CA MET A 72 6.93 -8.40 -6.54
C MET A 72 7.57 -8.80 -7.86
N PHE A 73 7.06 -9.85 -8.48
CA PHE A 73 7.46 -10.30 -9.81
C PHE A 73 6.28 -10.27 -10.77
N PHE A 74 6.49 -9.70 -11.94
CA PHE A 74 5.57 -9.81 -13.07
C PHE A 74 5.84 -11.14 -13.80
N LEU A 75 4.81 -12.00 -13.84
CA LEU A 75 4.90 -13.34 -14.43
C LEU A 75 4.42 -13.36 -15.89
N THR A 76 3.37 -12.59 -16.18
CA THR A 76 2.75 -12.47 -17.51
C THR A 76 2.21 -11.03 -17.73
N PRO A 77 2.05 -10.57 -18.98
CA PRO A 77 2.46 -11.20 -20.24
C PRO A 77 3.98 -11.10 -20.50
N ALA A 78 4.43 -11.55 -21.68
CA ALA A 78 5.84 -11.59 -22.05
C ALA A 78 6.54 -10.22 -22.04
N ASP A 79 5.80 -9.14 -22.33
CA ASP A 79 6.28 -7.74 -22.38
C ASP A 79 6.67 -7.18 -21.01
N VAL A 80 6.15 -7.75 -19.92
CA VAL A 80 6.50 -7.36 -18.54
C VAL A 80 7.15 -8.49 -17.75
N LYS A 81 7.19 -9.70 -18.31
CA LYS A 81 7.69 -10.90 -17.63
C LYS A 81 9.10 -10.67 -17.09
N ASN A 82 9.33 -11.11 -15.86
CA ASN A 82 10.57 -10.94 -15.09
C ASN A 82 10.90 -9.51 -14.67
N THR A 83 10.00 -8.54 -14.92
CA THR A 83 10.08 -7.27 -14.20
C THR A 83 9.90 -7.56 -12.71
N ALA A 84 10.75 -6.96 -11.89
CA ALA A 84 10.69 -7.14 -10.44
C ALA A 84 10.70 -5.78 -9.73
N PHE A 85 9.94 -5.68 -8.66
CA PHE A 85 9.86 -4.50 -7.82
C PHE A 85 10.14 -4.87 -6.37
N LEU A 86 11.07 -4.17 -5.75
CA LEU A 86 11.49 -4.35 -4.36
C LEU A 86 11.21 -3.07 -3.59
N THR A 87 10.60 -3.19 -2.42
CA THR A 87 10.52 -2.12 -1.44
C THR A 87 11.11 -2.54 -0.10
N HIS A 88 11.71 -1.57 0.57
CA HIS A 88 12.07 -1.62 1.98
C HIS A 88 11.38 -0.44 2.64
N ASP A 89 10.31 -0.76 3.35
CA ASP A 89 9.42 0.19 4.01
C ASP A 89 9.95 0.37 5.44
N PHE A 90 10.25 1.61 5.82
CA PHE A 90 10.83 1.94 7.13
C PHE A 90 9.75 2.46 8.06
N GLU A 91 9.70 1.90 9.28
CA GLU A 91 8.80 2.40 10.34
C GLU A 91 9.18 3.83 10.80
N ASP A 92 10.45 4.18 10.66
CA ASP A 92 10.96 5.51 10.97
C ASP A 92 10.38 6.55 9.99
N SER A 93 9.47 7.39 10.46
CA SER A 93 8.81 8.42 9.65
C SER A 93 9.74 9.52 9.14
N ASP A 94 10.93 9.68 9.72
CA ASP A 94 11.95 10.60 9.22
C ASP A 94 12.73 10.01 8.03
N LYS A 95 12.48 8.74 7.68
CA LYS A 95 13.19 8.02 6.62
C LYS A 95 12.26 7.60 5.48
N ASP A 96 12.61 8.03 4.27
CA ASP A 96 11.93 7.60 3.06
C ASP A 96 12.14 6.11 2.77
N ASP A 97 11.06 5.41 2.41
CA ASP A 97 11.13 4.04 1.89
C ASP A 97 12.05 3.94 0.68
N ASP A 98 12.84 2.87 0.64
CA ASP A 98 13.67 2.56 -0.52
C ASP A 98 12.92 1.67 -1.50
N GLN A 99 13.00 2.01 -2.79
CA GLN A 99 12.28 1.33 -3.85
C GLN A 99 13.16 1.10 -5.07
N TRP A 100 13.10 -0.11 -5.63
CA TRP A 100 13.86 -0.49 -6.82
C TRP A 100 12.99 -1.24 -7.83
N LEU A 101 13.11 -0.85 -9.09
CA LEU A 101 12.50 -1.52 -10.22
C LEU A 101 13.58 -2.14 -11.10
N TYR A 102 13.58 -3.46 -11.21
CA TYR A 102 14.41 -4.19 -12.16
C TYR A 102 13.68 -4.36 -13.49
N LEU A 103 14.30 -3.87 -14.57
CA LEU A 103 13.79 -3.95 -15.93
C LEU A 103 14.62 -4.95 -16.74
N PRO A 104 14.09 -6.15 -17.05
CA PRO A 104 14.87 -7.23 -17.65
C PRO A 104 15.36 -6.90 -19.07
N GLU A 105 14.55 -6.21 -19.87
CA GLU A 105 14.93 -5.81 -21.24
C GLU A 105 16.15 -4.90 -21.28
N LEU A 106 16.33 -4.11 -20.21
CA LEU A 106 17.46 -3.19 -20.08
C LEU A 106 18.60 -3.77 -19.23
N GLN A 107 18.38 -4.92 -18.59
CA GLN A 107 19.25 -5.50 -17.57
C GLN A 107 19.68 -4.47 -16.52
N LYS A 108 18.76 -3.59 -16.12
CA LYS A 108 19.03 -2.46 -15.23
C LYS A 108 18.10 -2.43 -14.04
N VAL A 109 18.65 -2.00 -12.91
CA VAL A 109 17.90 -1.63 -11.71
C VAL A 109 17.77 -0.11 -11.70
N LYS A 110 16.53 0.38 -11.66
CA LYS A 110 16.21 1.80 -11.42
C LYS A 110 15.81 1.96 -9.95
N ARG A 111 16.48 2.84 -9.22
CA ARG A 111 16.00 3.31 -7.91
C ARG A 111 14.87 4.33 -8.13
N ILE A 112 13.76 4.20 -7.42
CA ILE A 112 12.67 5.17 -7.42
C ILE A 112 12.95 6.15 -6.29
N VAL A 113 13.30 7.38 -6.65
CA VAL A 113 13.55 8.47 -5.70
C VAL A 113 12.23 9.08 -5.24
N SER A 114 12.22 9.77 -4.10
CA SER A 114 11.01 10.33 -3.49
C SER A 114 10.20 11.22 -4.44
N SER A 115 10.88 12.00 -5.31
CA SER A 115 10.22 12.81 -6.35
C SER A 115 9.50 12.00 -7.43
N ASP A 116 9.94 10.76 -7.67
CA ASP A 116 9.33 9.85 -8.66
C ASP A 116 8.19 9.03 -8.04
N LYS A 117 8.02 9.04 -6.70
CA LYS A 117 7.06 8.18 -6.01
C LYS A 117 5.60 8.44 -6.41
N SER A 118 5.27 9.67 -6.82
CA SER A 118 3.95 10.04 -7.34
C SER A 118 3.70 9.61 -8.79
N SER A 119 4.69 9.03 -9.48
CA SER A 119 4.56 8.56 -10.86
C SER A 119 3.77 7.26 -10.93
N SER A 120 3.09 7.05 -12.06
CA SER A 120 2.34 5.81 -12.33
C SER A 120 3.24 4.57 -12.21
N PHE A 121 2.78 3.60 -11.42
CA PHE A 121 3.37 2.28 -11.29
C PHE A 121 3.06 1.46 -12.55
N MET A 122 4.08 1.28 -13.40
CA MET A 122 4.01 0.46 -14.61
C MET A 122 2.81 0.75 -15.53
N GLY A 123 2.39 2.01 -15.61
CA GLY A 123 1.26 2.46 -16.45
C GLY A 123 -0.11 2.05 -15.91
N SER A 124 -0.21 1.77 -14.60
CA SER A 124 -1.47 1.59 -13.87
C SER A 124 -1.92 2.89 -13.20
N ASP A 125 -3.11 2.88 -12.61
CA ASP A 125 -3.61 4.01 -11.82
C ASP A 125 -2.99 4.11 -10.42
N PHE A 126 -2.23 3.09 -10.00
CA PHE A 126 -1.43 3.16 -8.77
C PHE A 126 -0.18 4.02 -9.01
N THR A 127 0.28 4.67 -7.96
CA THR A 127 1.59 5.33 -7.89
C THR A 127 2.61 4.41 -7.23
N TYR A 128 3.91 4.73 -7.33
CA TYR A 128 4.93 3.99 -6.57
C TYR A 128 4.75 4.18 -5.06
N SER A 129 4.21 5.31 -4.58
CA SER A 129 3.86 5.50 -3.16
C SER A 129 2.71 4.61 -2.69
N ASP A 130 1.81 4.19 -3.57
CA ASP A 130 0.73 3.27 -3.18
C ASP A 130 1.22 1.82 -2.99
N MET A 131 2.48 1.56 -3.34
CA MET A 131 3.09 0.23 -3.25
C MET A 131 3.86 0.01 -1.93
N THR A 132 3.87 0.99 -1.02
CA THR A 132 4.46 0.90 0.32
C THR A 132 3.41 1.13 1.38
N ASP A 133 3.77 0.86 2.63
CA ASP A 133 2.89 1.17 3.77
C ASP A 133 2.97 2.66 4.13
N ARG A 134 1.95 3.13 4.85
CA ARG A 134 1.89 4.48 5.37
C ARG A 134 2.21 4.45 6.85
N ASN A 135 3.20 5.24 7.23
CA ASN A 135 3.46 5.57 8.63
C ASN A 135 2.31 6.47 9.14
N LEU A 136 1.87 6.25 10.37
CA LEU A 136 0.81 7.03 11.03
C LEU A 136 1.37 8.08 11.99
#